data_AF-A0A2S9GAF1-F1
#
_entry.id   AF-A0A2S9GAF1-F1
#
_cell.length_a   1.000
_cell.length_b   1.000
_cell.length_c   1.000
_cell.angle_alpha   90.00
_cell.angle_beta   90.00
_cell.angle_gamma   90.00
#
_symmetry.space_group_name_H-M   'P 1'
#
loop_
_entity.id
_entity.type
_entity.pdbx_description
1 polymer ?
#
loop_
_entity_poly.entity_id
_entity_poly.type
_entity_poly.pdbx_seq_one_letter_code
_entity_poly.pdbx_strand_id
1 'polypeptide(L)' 'MAVLGGGVGGLSAAHELTDRGFDVTVYEARGVFGGKARSM' A
#
# COMPACT_ATOMS: atom_id res chain seq x y z
N MET A 1 -6.92 -0.17 -10.15
CA MET A 1 -6.92 -1.28 -9.17
C MET A 1 -6.82 -0.68 -7.78
N ALA A 2 -7.48 -1.26 -6.76
CA ALA A 2 -7.46 -0.71 -5.42
C ALA A 2 -6.76 -1.66 -4.44
N VAL A 3 -5.89 -1.12 -3.60
CA VAL A 3 -5.30 -1.83 -2.46
C VAL A 3 -5.79 -1.18 -1.18
N LEU A 4 -6.41 -1.98 -0.30
CA LEU A 4 -6.91 -1.51 1.00
C LEU A 4 -5.90 -1.88 2.08
N GLY A 5 -5.24 -0.86 2.66
CA GLY A 5 -4.21 -0.98 3.67
C GLY A 5 -2.83 -0.55 3.16
N GLY A 6 -2.25 0.43 3.85
CA GLY A 6 -0.95 1.03 3.61
C GLY A 6 0.17 0.47 4.50
N GLY A 7 0.04 -0.78 4.97
CA GLY A 7 1.10 -1.51 5.67
C GLY A 7 2.09 -2.19 4.71
N VAL A 8 3.11 -2.85 5.26
CA VAL A 8 4.18 -3.49 4.46
C VAL A 8 3.63 -4.40 3.34
N GLY A 9 2.70 -5.31 3.65
CA GLY A 9 2.14 -6.21 2.64
C GLY A 9 1.32 -5.50 1.57
N GLY A 10 0.55 -4.47 1.94
CA GLY A 10 -0.26 -3.70 0.99
C GLY A 10 0.60 -2.86 0.05
N LEU A 11 1.63 -2.19 0.59
CA LEU A 11 2.56 -1.41 -0.22
C LEU A 11 3.42 -2.29 -1.13
N SER A 12 3.86 -3.48 -0.67
CA SER A 12 4.55 -4.43 -1.53
C SER A 12 3.67 -4.94 -2.67
N ALA A 13 2.40 -5.26 -2.39
CA ALA A 13 1.45 -5.66 -3.43
C ALA A 13 1.20 -4.52 -4.43
N ALA A 14 1.03 -3.29 -3.95
CA ALA A 14 0.85 -2.13 -4.81
C ALA A 14 2.06 -1.88 -5.71
N HIS A 15 3.27 -2.03 -5.18
CA HIS A 15 4.52 -1.89 -5.95
C HIS A 15 4.62 -2.93 -7.06
N GLU A 16 4.41 -4.21 -6.76
CA GLU A 16 4.45 -5.29 -7.74
C GLU A 16 3.41 -5.10 -8.86
N LEU A 17 2.22 -4.62 -8.51
CA LEU A 17 1.16 -4.32 -9.49
C LEU A 17 1.50 -3.10 -10.35
N THR A 18 2.10 -2.07 -9.76
CA THR A 18 2.53 -0.87 -10.52
C THR A 18 3.65 -1.21 -11.49
N ASP A 19 4.63 -2.03 -11.08
CA ASP A 19 5.73 -2.49 -11.94
C ASP A 19 5.25 -3.31 -13.14
N ARG A 20 4.09 -3.98 -13.00
CA ARG A 20 3.41 -4.70 -14.10
C ARG A 20 2.56 -3.80 -15.00
N GLY A 21 2.53 -2.50 -14.74
CA GLY A 21 1.82 -1.50 -15.54
C GLY A 21 0.35 -1.28 -15.16
N PHE A 22 -0.08 -1.77 -13.99
CA PHE A 22 -1.42 -1.46 -13.50
C PHE A 22 -1.47 -0.08 -12.85
N ASP A 23 -2.56 0.67 -13.11
CA ASP A 23 -2.88 1.86 -12.33
C ASP A 23 -3.45 1.43 -10.97
N VAL A 24 -2.73 1.74 -9.90
CA VAL A 24 -3.01 1.27 -8.54
C VAL A 24 -3.20 2.46 -7.60
N THR A 25 -4.33 2.50 -6.91
CA THR A 25 -4.59 3.43 -5.81
C THR A 25 -4.58 2.67 -4.49
N VAL A 26 -3.77 3.15 -3.53
CA VAL A 26 -3.72 2.60 -2.17
C VAL A 26 -4.58 3.46 -1.25
N TYR A 27 -5.51 2.82 -0.54
CA TYR A 27 -6.32 3.45 0.49
C TYR A 27 -5.87 2.96 1.86
N GLU A 28 -5.42 3.89 2.72
CA GLU A 28 -5.10 3.62 4.11
C GLU A 28 -6.13 4.32 5.00
N ALA A 29 -6.65 3.60 5.99
CA ALA A 29 -7.66 4.13 6.90
C ALA A 29 -7.07 5.20 7.84
N ARG A 30 -5.77 5.12 8.12
CA ARG A 30 -5.03 6.09 8.93
C ARG A 30 -4.46 7.20 8.05
N GLY A 31 -4.18 8.35 8.65
CA GLY A 31 -3.47 9.45 7.97
C GLY A 31 -1.97 9.18 7.70
N VAL A 32 -1.49 7.96 7.94
CA VAL A 32 -0.07 7.59 7.85
C VAL A 32 0.10 6.16 7.36
N PHE A 33 1.12 5.94 6.53
CA PHE A 33 1.53 4.62 6.04
C PHE A 33 2.38 3.84 7.07
N GLY A 34 2.60 2.55 6.78
CA GLY A 34 3.48 1.66 7.55
C GLY A 34 2.73 0.58 8.36
N GLY A 35 1.41 0.73 8.56
CA GLY A 35 0.59 -0.29 9.22
C GLY A 35 1.14 -0.69 10.61
N LYS A 36 1.35 -1.99 10.83
CA LYS A 36 1.93 -2.54 12.07
C LYS A 36 3.45 -2.39 12.17
N ALA A 37 4.13 -2.18 11.05
CA ALA A 37 5.59 -2.06 10.99
C ALA A 37 6.07 -0.60 11.13
N ARG A 38 5.16 0.35 11.35
CA ARG A 38 5.47 1.76 11.49
C ARG A 38 6.30 1.99 12.74
N SER A 39 7.50 2.53 12.58
CA SER A 39 8.29 3.14 13.65
C SER A 39 7.93 4.62 13.81
N MET A 40 8.15 5.15 15.02
CA MET A 40 7.95 6.56 15.36
C MET A 40 9.10 7.44 14.90
#